data_AF-A0A2R6GKV4-F1
#
_entry.id   AF-A0A2R6GKV4-F1
#
_cell.length_a   1.000
_cell.length_b   1.000
_cell.length_c   1.000
_cell.angle_alpha   90.00
_cell.angle_beta   90.00
_cell.angle_gamma   90.00
#
_symmetry.space_group_name_H-M   'P 1'
#
loop_
_entity.id
_entity.type
_entity.pdbx_description
1 polymer ?
#
loop_
_entity_poly.entity_id
_entity_poly.type
_entity_poly.pdbx_seq_one_letter_code
_entity_poly.pdbx_strand_id
1 'polypeptide(L)' 'MRCHNCDNAERFVLLVELAVLARGPGEFSDPEWSLSVQCPDCGSTDVSADPGTLLQAGLDE' A
#
# COMPACT_ATOMS: atom_id res chain seq x y z
N MET A 1 10.28 -10.67 1.67
CA MET A 1 10.12 -9.21 1.60
C MET A 1 11.18 -8.58 2.50
N ARG A 2 11.78 -7.46 2.10
CA ARG A 2 12.80 -6.73 2.89
C ARG A 2 12.70 -5.23 2.64
N CYS A 3 12.74 -4.42 3.70
CA CYS A 3 12.81 -2.97 3.61
C CYS A 3 14.22 -2.52 3.24
N HIS A 4 14.36 -1.69 2.21
CA HIS A 4 15.66 -1.18 1.78
C HIS A 4 16.20 -0.05 2.66
N ASN A 5 15.35 0.55 3.51
CA ASN A 5 15.73 1.65 4.39
C ASN A 5 16.28 1.21 5.76
N CYS A 6 15.68 0.19 6.39
CA CYS A 6 16.05 -0.24 7.75
C CYS A 6 16.40 -1.73 7.85
N ASP A 7 16.47 -2.44 6.72
CA ASP A 7 16.77 -3.87 6.63
C ASP A 7 15.79 -4.83 7.32
N ASN A 8 14.69 -4.34 7.92
CA ASN A 8 13.64 -5.20 8.46
C ASN A 8 13.13 -6.17 7.37
N ALA A 9 12.93 -7.43 7.74
CA ALA A 9 12.49 -8.51 6.87
C ALA A 9 11.40 -9.40 7.50
N GLU A 10 10.85 -9.02 8.66
CA GLU A 10 9.90 -9.87 9.40
C GLU A 10 8.45 -9.66 8.98
N ARG A 11 7.95 -8.42 9.11
CA ARG A 11 6.54 -8.08 8.89
C ARG A 11 6.38 -6.79 8.11
N PHE A 12 5.31 -6.73 7.33
CA PHE A 12 4.98 -5.61 6.46
C PHE A 12 3.49 -5.34 6.48
N VAL A 13 3.11 -4.11 6.19
CA VAL A 13 1.72 -3.67 6.09
C VAL A 13 1.39 -3.45 4.62
N LEU A 14 0.32 -4.08 4.13
CA LEU A 14 -0.24 -3.76 2.83
C LEU A 14 -1.15 -2.53 3.00
N LEU A 15 -0.83 -1.45 2.30
CA LEU A 15 -1.61 -0.21 2.29
C LEU A 15 -2.44 -0.12 1.02
N VAL A 16 -3.69 0.29 1.18
CA VAL A 16 -4.61 0.64 0.09
C VAL A 16 -4.95 2.11 0.25
N GLU A 17 -4.64 2.91 -0.77
CA GLU A 17 -4.96 4.33 -0.79
C GLU A 17 -5.98 4.60 -1.89
N LEU A 18 -7.01 5.38 -1.54
CA LEU A 18 -8.01 5.90 -2.46
C LEU A 18 -7.90 7.41 -2.50
N ALA A 19 -7.49 7.94 -3.65
CA ALA A 19 -7.56 9.35 -3.95
C ALA A 19 -8.82 9.65 -4.77
N VAL A 20 -9.49 10.76 -4.46
CA VAL A 20 -10.64 11.26 -5.22
C VAL A 20 -10.53 12.77 -5.37
N LEU A 21 -11.00 13.30 -6.48
CA LEU A 21 -11.16 14.74 -6.66
C LEU A 21 -12.48 15.21 -6.03
N ALA A 22 -12.40 16.03 -4.98
CA ALA A 22 -13.57 16.65 -4.37
C ALA A 22 -13.91 17.98 -5.06
N ARG A 23 -15.11 18.10 -5.66
CA ARG A 23 -15.59 19.32 -6.33
C ARG A 23 -16.62 20.10 -5.52
N GLY A 24 -17.25 19.44 -4.54
CA GLY A 24 -18.26 19.99 -3.66
C GLY A 24 -18.70 18.99 -2.59
N PRO A 25 -19.59 19.37 -1.66
CA PRO A 25 -20.10 18.47 -0.63
C PRO A 25 -20.80 17.25 -1.24
N GLY A 26 -20.21 16.06 -1.08
CA GLY A 26 -20.74 14.81 -1.65
C GLY A 26 -20.43 14.61 -3.14
N GLU A 27 -19.73 15.54 -3.78
CA GLU A 27 -19.34 15.45 -5.19
C GLU A 27 -17.87 15.05 -5.31
N PHE A 28 -17.66 13.74 -5.43
CA PHE A 28 -16.34 13.14 -5.65
C PHE A 28 -16.26 12.56 -7.07
N SER A 29 -15.19 12.87 -7.79
CA SER A 29 -14.92 12.36 -9.13
C SER A 29 -13.50 11.80 -9.21
N ASP A 30 -13.17 11.15 -10.33
CA ASP A 30 -11.82 10.74 -10.67
C ASP A 30 -11.15 9.86 -9.60
N PRO A 31 -11.74 8.71 -9.21
CA PRO A 31 -11.17 7.83 -8.21
C PRO A 31 -9.90 7.16 -8.73
N GLU A 32 -8.83 7.26 -7.96
CA GLU A 32 -7.57 6.58 -8.19
C GLU A 32 -7.24 5.70 -7.00
N TRP A 33 -6.94 4.44 -7.29
CA TRP A 33 -6.53 3.46 -6.28
C TRP A 33 -5.05 3.18 -6.46
N SER A 34 -4.31 3.21 -5.36
CA SER A 34 -2.92 2.76 -5.31
C SER A 34 -2.73 1.73 -4.21
N LEU A 35 -1.76 0.86 -4.43
CA LEU A 35 -1.33 -0.13 -3.44
C LEU A 35 0.16 0.10 -3.15
N SER A 36 0.53 -0.02 -1.88
CA SER A 36 1.93 0.01 -1.46
C SER A 36 2.18 -0.95 -0.32
N VAL A 37 3.44 -1.34 -0.13
CA VAL A 37 3.87 -2.15 1.01
C VAL A 37 4.70 -1.26 1.92
N GLN A 38 4.30 -1.11 3.18
CA GLN A 38 4.99 -0.29 4.16
C GLN A 38 5.72 -1.15 5.19
N CYS A 39 6.95 -0.76 5.51
CA CYS A 39 7.69 -1.28 6.65
C CYS A 39 7.15 -0.64 7.95
N PRO A 40 6.69 -1.44 8.93
CA PRO A 40 6.11 -0.90 10.17
C PRO A 40 7.15 -0.26 11.10
N ASP A 41 8.43 -0.60 10.94
CA ASP A 41 9.48 -0.15 11.85
C ASP A 41 9.97 1.26 11.51
N CYS A 42 10.02 1.62 10.23
CA CYS A 42 10.50 2.93 9.77
C CYS A 42 9.51 3.71 8.89
N GLY A 43 8.35 3.14 8.57
CA GLY A 43 7.32 3.79 7.74
C GLY A 43 7.64 3.87 6.25
N SER A 44 8.79 3.35 5.81
CA SER A 44 9.20 3.38 4.39
C SER A 44 8.34 2.46 3.53
N THR A 45 7.99 2.91 2.33
CA THR A 45 7.36 2.10 1.28
C THR A 45 8.36 1.49 0.30
N ASP A 46 9.66 1.74 0.51
CA ASP A 46 10.74 1.15 -0.26
C ASP A 46 11.05 -0.28 0.24
N VAL A 47 10.23 -1.22 -0.24
CA VAL A 47 10.24 -2.63 0.15
C VAL A 47 10.32 -3.50 -1.10
N SER A 48 11.17 -4.53 -1.05
CA SER A 48 11.29 -5.57 -2.08
C SER A 48 10.08 -6.52 -2.08
N ALA A 49 8.91 -5.98 -2.44
CA ALA A 49 7.65 -6.68 -2.52
C ALA A 49 6.74 -6.02 -3.57
N ASP A 50 6.01 -6.85 -4.32
CA ASP A 50 4.94 -6.37 -5.19
C ASP A 50 3.61 -6.37 -4.41
N PRO A 51 2.96 -5.20 -4.21
CA PRO A 51 1.74 -5.13 -3.40
C PRO A 51 0.54 -5.87 -4.05
N GLY A 52 0.46 -5.92 -5.37
CA GLY A 52 -0.62 -6.60 -6.08
C GLY A 52 -0.61 -8.12 -5.86
N THR A 53 0.58 -8.72 -5.93
CA THR A 53 0.81 -10.14 -5.67
C THR A 53 0.45 -10.51 -4.24
N LEU A 54 0.78 -9.65 -3.26
CA LEU A 54 0.41 -9.88 -1.86
C LEU A 54 -1.10 -9.82 -1.63
N LEU A 55 -1.78 -8.84 -2.25
CA LEU A 55 -3.23 -8.73 -2.15
C LEU A 55 -3.90 -9.97 -2.74
N GLN A 56 -3.48 -10.40 -3.93
CA GLN A 56 -4.02 -11.59 -4.58
C GLN A 56 -3.86 -12.84 -3.70
N ALA A 57 -2.65 -13.05 -3.16
CA ALA A 57 -2.39 -14.19 -2.30
C ALA A 57 -3.32 -14.25 -1.08
N GLY A 58 -3.62 -13.12 -0.44
CA GLY A 58 -4.54 -13.06 0.69
C GLY A 58 -6.02 -13.20 0.34
N LEU A 59 -6.41 -13.04 -0.93
CA LEU A 59 -7.78 -13.28 -1.41
C LEU A 59 -8.03 -14.75 -1.78
N ASP A 60 -6.96 -15.49 -2.07
CA ASP A 60 -7.01 -16.91 -2.43
C ASP A 60 -6.98 -17.85 -1.20
N GLU A 61 -6.84 -17.30 0.02
CA GLU A 61 -6.92 -18.02 1.31
C GLU A 61 -8.35 -18.09 1.86
#